data_AF-A0A6C0KJE5-F1
#
_entry.id   AF-A0A6C0KJE5-F1
#
_cell.length_a   1.000
_cell.length_b   1.000
_cell.length_c   1.000
_cell.angle_alpha   90.00
_cell.angle_beta   90.00
_cell.angle_gamma   90.00
#
_symmetry.space_group_name_H-M   'P 1'
#
loop_
_entity.id
_entity.type
_entity.pdbx_description
1 polymer ?
#
loop_
_entity_poly.entity_id
_entity_poly.type
_entity_poly.pdbx_seq_one_letter_code
_entity_poly.pdbx_strand_id
1 'polypeptide(L)'
;MEVSYEERMVNQIFSVQYKFDNILGEMIANIFNLYDVDGDGNLDYDDYISFISDLMYISILMKRMKNTQYNIDNVLKIVKWTASNIARNLFDGMAQFLPFEVFSKKIMYALTEYNSSPISSSDMHFSSLLPEFMNFFNYYIQLAQRRGWPSILHIGQSQHQPAPVQPPQPQIPQEQPETQPIQEMAPPPEIAQAVIQEPTIPQITAVQQPSDFSGINQFDMPDEVAFPTIVEPPHELEVKEGIVIKASEMGYDMIEGDLNINNYIYSNMGENIAFKVGENYFLTNKTIIRTMVNMGEKDNAIFFGCTCEIKDDWTRPETWAMLQHVVVNDPAYFNIQHIGLPIRYVLLKDIMAVLESDMSFFYIERPENAQYIPSFASDNILNHGIGSMSGVHCQDGQRDIIYRIKKFKPRFAMF
;
A
#
# COMPACT_ATOMS: atom_id res chain seq x y z
N MET A 1 34.17 1.03 22.89
CA MET A 1 33.38 1.36 24.10
C MET A 1 32.06 0.64 23.95
N GLU A 2 31.67 -0.18 24.90
CA GLU A 2 30.35 -0.85 24.83
C GLU A 2 29.26 0.19 25.00
N VAL A 3 28.36 0.27 24.02
CA VAL A 3 27.13 1.06 24.09
C VAL A 3 26.33 0.57 25.29
N SER A 4 26.03 1.48 26.21
CA SER A 4 25.32 1.13 27.44
C SER A 4 23.93 0.60 27.13
N TYR A 5 23.35 -0.18 28.03
CA TYR A 5 22.00 -0.71 27.84
C TYR A 5 20.97 0.42 27.66
N GLU A 6 21.14 1.51 28.40
CA GLU A 6 20.31 2.70 28.33
C GLU A 6 20.36 3.34 26.94
N GLU A 7 21.56 3.47 26.35
CA GLU A 7 21.75 4.03 25.02
C GLU A 7 21.11 3.14 23.94
N ARG A 8 21.22 1.81 24.06
CA ARG A 8 20.52 0.88 23.14
C ARG A 8 19.00 0.99 23.26
N MET A 9 18.48 1.09 24.48
CA MET A 9 17.04 1.23 24.71
C MET A 9 16.50 2.55 24.13
N VAL A 10 17.24 3.64 24.32
CA VAL A 10 16.88 4.95 23.76
C VAL A 10 16.89 4.91 22.23
N ASN A 11 17.92 4.32 21.61
CA ASN A 11 17.97 4.18 20.15
C ASN A 11 16.85 3.30 19.60
N GLN A 12 16.47 2.23 20.32
CA GLN A 12 15.31 1.41 19.96
C GLN A 12 14.01 2.21 20.02
N ILE A 13 13.80 3.02 21.07
CA ILE A 13 12.61 3.87 21.20
C ILE A 13 12.54 4.87 20.04
N PHE A 14 13.63 5.56 19.72
CA PHE A 14 13.65 6.52 18.61
C PHE A 14 13.48 5.85 17.25
N SER A 15 14.07 4.67 17.03
CA SER A 15 13.88 3.89 15.79
C SER A 15 12.42 3.46 15.62
N VAL A 16 11.77 3.01 16.70
CA VAL A 16 10.34 2.66 16.69
C VAL A 16 9.48 3.89 16.41
N GLN A 17 9.76 5.01 17.09
CA GLN A 17 9.07 6.28 16.86
C GLN A 17 9.17 6.73 15.40
N TYR A 18 10.37 6.71 14.82
CA TYR A 18 10.59 7.08 13.42
C TYR A 18 9.80 6.19 12.44
N LYS A 19 9.77 4.86 12.68
CA LYS A 19 8.95 3.94 11.89
C LYS A 19 7.46 4.26 12.00
N PHE A 20 6.99 4.58 13.21
CA PHE A 20 5.61 5.00 13.42
C PHE A 20 5.30 6.32 12.69
N ASP A 21 6.20 7.31 12.75
CA ASP A 21 6.03 8.59 12.05
C ASP A 21 5.97 8.40 10.54
N ASN A 22 6.78 7.50 9.97
CA ASN A 22 6.75 7.18 8.54
C ASN A 22 5.45 6.49 8.13
N ILE A 23 5.04 5.43 8.86
CA ILE A 23 3.77 4.72 8.62
C ILE A 23 2.60 5.71 8.71
N LEU A 24 2.65 6.59 9.70
CA LEU A 24 1.61 7.60 9.90
C LEU A 24 1.61 8.65 8.80
N GLY A 25 2.78 9.08 8.33
CA GLY A 25 2.93 9.96 7.17
C GLY A 25 2.33 9.35 5.90
N GLU A 26 2.60 8.07 5.63
CA GLU A 26 2.01 7.33 4.51
C GLU A 26 0.49 7.20 4.66
N MET A 27 0.00 6.89 5.86
CA MET A 27 -1.42 6.83 6.17
C MET A 27 -2.14 8.15 5.88
N ILE A 28 -1.53 9.26 6.29
CA ILE A 28 -2.02 10.62 6.06
C ILE A 28 -2.04 10.95 4.56
N ALA A 29 -0.96 10.63 3.84
CA ALA A 29 -0.87 10.84 2.40
C ALA A 29 -1.93 10.04 1.64
N ASN A 30 -2.12 8.77 2.00
CA ASN A 30 -3.14 7.93 1.38
C ASN A 30 -4.56 8.46 1.64
N ILE A 31 -4.85 8.92 2.86
CA ILE A 31 -6.15 9.53 3.17
C ILE A 31 -6.32 10.83 2.37
N PHE A 32 -5.31 11.69 2.32
CA PHE A 32 -5.38 12.93 1.56
C PHE A 32 -5.70 12.67 0.08
N ASN A 33 -4.94 11.76 -0.55
CA ASN A 33 -5.10 11.41 -1.96
C ASN A 33 -6.47 10.77 -2.28
N LEU A 34 -7.15 10.17 -1.30
CA LEU A 34 -8.52 9.66 -1.49
C LEU A 34 -9.56 10.77 -1.61
N TYR A 35 -9.29 11.94 -1.01
CA TYR A 35 -10.20 13.08 -1.00
C TYR A 35 -9.77 14.22 -1.93
N ASP A 36 -8.51 14.27 -2.35
CA ASP A 36 -8.02 15.15 -3.42
C ASP A 36 -8.46 14.57 -4.77
N VAL A 37 -9.73 14.79 -5.12
CA VAL A 37 -10.39 14.12 -6.26
C VAL A 37 -9.82 14.59 -7.60
N ASP A 38 -9.42 15.86 -7.71
CA ASP A 38 -8.85 16.42 -8.93
C ASP A 38 -7.30 16.34 -9.00
N GLY A 39 -6.66 15.97 -7.89
CA GLY A 39 -5.22 15.73 -7.80
C GLY A 39 -4.42 17.02 -7.85
N ASP A 40 -5.00 18.15 -7.43
CA ASP A 40 -4.36 19.46 -7.46
C ASP A 40 -3.42 19.70 -6.26
N GLY A 41 -3.37 18.75 -5.32
CA GLY A 41 -2.58 18.82 -4.09
C GLY A 41 -3.27 19.58 -2.96
N ASN A 42 -4.55 19.92 -3.11
CA ASN A 42 -5.38 20.62 -2.14
C ASN A 42 -6.73 19.93 -1.97
N LEU A 43 -7.30 20.02 -0.77
CA LEU A 43 -8.71 19.68 -0.57
C LEU A 43 -9.53 20.95 -0.66
N ASP A 44 -10.47 21.01 -1.59
CA ASP A 44 -11.44 22.09 -1.61
C ASP A 44 -12.51 21.90 -0.50
N TYR A 45 -13.52 22.77 -0.48
CA TYR A 45 -14.56 22.69 0.54
C TYR A 45 -15.43 21.43 0.43
N ASP A 46 -15.68 20.95 -0.78
CA ASP A 46 -16.52 19.78 -1.05
C ASP A 46 -15.76 18.47 -0.75
N ASP A 47 -14.47 18.43 -1.07
CA ASP A 47 -13.55 17.36 -0.66
C ASP A 47 -13.47 17.27 0.86
N TYR A 48 -13.34 18.41 1.51
CA TYR A 48 -13.27 18.49 2.97
C TYR A 48 -14.59 18.09 3.65
N ILE A 49 -15.74 18.50 3.10
CA ILE A 49 -17.06 18.00 3.55
C ILE A 49 -17.11 16.48 3.41
N SER A 50 -16.63 15.94 2.29
CA SER A 50 -16.59 14.50 2.06
C SER A 50 -15.74 13.78 3.11
N PHE A 51 -14.55 14.29 3.38
CA PHE A 51 -13.67 13.75 4.42
C PHE A 51 -14.35 13.74 5.80
N ILE A 52 -14.92 14.86 6.24
CA ILE A 52 -15.59 14.94 7.55
C ILE A 52 -16.84 14.06 7.61
N SER A 53 -17.60 13.98 6.52
CA SER A 53 -18.76 13.10 6.38
C SER A 53 -18.40 11.63 6.60
N ASP A 54 -17.23 11.21 6.14
CA ASP A 54 -16.75 9.84 6.32
C ASP A 54 -16.19 9.59 7.72
N LEU A 55 -15.51 10.56 8.33
CA LEU A 55 -15.13 10.47 9.74
C LEU A 55 -16.36 10.31 10.64
N MET A 56 -17.41 11.09 10.41
CA MET A 56 -18.66 10.94 11.17
C MET A 56 -19.32 9.56 10.94
N TYR A 57 -19.23 9.01 9.74
CA TYR A 57 -19.72 7.66 9.47
C TYR A 57 -18.88 6.60 10.20
N ILE A 58 -17.56 6.77 10.27
CA ILE A 58 -16.70 5.94 11.14
C ILE A 58 -17.16 6.05 12.60
N SER A 59 -17.52 7.24 13.09
CA SER A 59 -18.06 7.38 14.46
C SER A 59 -19.30 6.53 14.68
N ILE A 60 -20.17 6.39 13.67
CA ILE A 60 -21.34 5.48 13.73
C ILE A 60 -20.88 4.03 13.82
N LEU A 61 -19.96 3.60 12.95
CA LEU A 61 -19.43 2.23 12.93
C LEU A 61 -18.76 1.87 14.27
N MET A 62 -18.06 2.83 14.87
CA MET A 62 -17.46 2.73 16.20
C MET A 62 -18.46 2.86 17.36
N LYS A 63 -19.76 3.04 17.08
CA LYS A 63 -20.84 3.26 18.07
C LYS A 63 -20.61 4.49 18.98
N ARG A 64 -19.86 5.47 18.50
CA ARG A 64 -19.63 6.78 19.16
C ARG A 64 -20.66 7.83 18.73
N MET A 65 -21.36 7.60 17.61
CA MET A 65 -22.45 8.42 17.10
C MET A 65 -23.71 7.56 16.87
N LYS A 66 -24.90 8.11 17.12
CA LYS A 66 -26.16 7.47 16.70
C LYS A 66 -26.43 7.77 15.22
N ASN A 67 -27.01 6.81 14.49
CA ASN A 67 -27.36 7.00 13.07
C ASN A 67 -28.22 8.26 12.82
N THR A 68 -29.13 8.61 13.73
CA THR A 68 -29.99 9.79 13.61
C THR A 68 -29.23 11.12 13.67
N GLN A 69 -28.01 11.12 14.21
CA GLN A 69 -27.14 12.29 14.26
C GLN A 69 -26.34 12.46 12.96
N TYR A 70 -26.33 11.46 12.08
CA TYR A 70 -25.65 11.50 10.80
C TYR A 70 -26.54 12.11 9.72
N ASN A 71 -26.47 13.43 9.61
CA ASN A 71 -27.20 14.20 8.61
C ASN A 71 -26.34 15.38 8.14
N ILE A 72 -26.69 15.95 6.98
CA ILE A 72 -25.92 17.00 6.33
C ILE A 72 -25.75 18.24 7.23
N ASP A 73 -26.77 18.63 7.99
CA ASP A 73 -26.70 19.78 8.89
C ASP A 73 -25.64 19.58 9.97
N ASN A 74 -25.54 18.37 10.53
CA ASN A 74 -24.53 18.02 11.51
C ASN A 74 -23.14 17.89 10.88
N VAL A 75 -23.02 17.36 9.66
CA VAL A 75 -21.76 17.36 8.89
C VAL A 75 -21.26 18.80 8.72
N LEU A 76 -22.10 19.71 8.22
CA LEU A 76 -21.72 21.11 8.02
C LEU A 76 -21.39 21.83 9.33
N LYS A 77 -22.06 21.50 10.45
CA LYS A 77 -21.69 22.01 11.77
C LYS A 77 -20.30 21.54 12.19
N ILE A 78 -19.96 20.26 11.97
CA ILE A 78 -18.64 19.70 12.30
C ILE A 78 -17.56 20.24 11.36
N VAL A 79 -17.86 20.41 10.07
CA VAL A 79 -16.98 21.09 9.11
C VAL A 79 -16.68 22.52 9.57
N LYS A 80 -17.69 23.31 9.94
CA LYS A 80 -17.49 24.66 10.48
C LYS A 80 -16.73 24.65 11.81
N TRP A 81 -17.02 23.70 12.69
CA TRP A 81 -16.34 23.57 13.98
C TRP A 81 -14.85 23.24 13.81
N THR A 82 -14.53 22.28 12.93
CA THR A 82 -13.16 21.91 12.61
C THR A 82 -12.42 23.04 11.88
N ALA A 83 -13.11 23.81 11.04
CA ALA A 83 -12.54 24.97 10.36
C ALA A 83 -12.34 26.21 11.26
N SER A 84 -13.17 26.42 12.29
CA SER A 84 -13.16 27.66 13.12
C SER A 84 -12.28 27.60 14.37
N ASN A 85 -11.80 26.42 14.81
CA ASN A 85 -10.97 26.27 16.00
C ASN A 85 -9.46 26.35 15.71
N ILE A 86 -9.10 27.51 15.15
CA ILE A 86 -7.86 27.83 14.43
C ILE A 86 -6.55 27.62 15.21
N ALA A 87 -6.57 27.68 16.55
CA ALA A 87 -5.36 27.49 17.37
C ALA A 87 -5.21 26.07 17.97
N ARG A 88 -6.21 25.18 17.83
CA ARG A 88 -6.26 23.93 18.62
C ARG A 88 -6.73 22.68 17.88
N ASN A 89 -7.24 22.76 16.65
CA ASN A 89 -7.52 21.58 15.84
C ASN A 89 -7.35 21.87 14.36
N LEU A 90 -6.53 21.02 13.74
CA LEU A 90 -6.56 20.54 12.36
C LEU A 90 -6.52 21.49 11.16
N PHE A 91 -7.03 22.73 11.14
CA PHE A 91 -7.01 23.61 9.94
C PHE A 91 -6.89 25.12 10.29
N ASP A 92 -6.12 25.91 9.52
CA ASP A 92 -5.88 27.36 9.76
C ASP A 92 -6.35 28.16 8.54
N GLY A 93 -7.06 29.25 8.77
CA GLY A 93 -7.39 30.27 7.77
C GLY A 93 -8.62 30.01 6.91
N MET A 94 -9.22 31.10 6.41
CA MET A 94 -10.18 31.10 5.31
C MET A 94 -9.48 30.77 3.98
N ALA A 95 -8.79 29.64 3.93
CA ALA A 95 -8.31 29.11 2.67
C ALA A 95 -9.50 28.36 2.04
N GLN A 96 -9.83 28.72 0.80
CA GLN A 96 -10.84 28.00 0.02
C GLN A 96 -10.41 26.55 -0.27
N PHE A 97 -9.14 26.25 -0.03
CA PHE A 97 -8.45 25.01 -0.32
C PHE A 97 -7.48 24.70 0.83
N LEU A 98 -7.16 23.43 0.99
CA LEU A 98 -6.35 22.92 2.09
C LEU A 98 -5.18 22.09 1.54
N PRO A 99 -3.98 22.67 1.45
CA PRO A 99 -2.82 21.98 0.89
C PRO A 99 -2.41 20.75 1.71
N PHE A 100 -1.87 19.72 1.04
CA PHE A 100 -1.36 18.49 1.68
C PHE A 100 -0.41 18.76 2.85
N GLU A 101 0.52 19.69 2.69
CA GLU A 101 1.53 20.04 3.71
C GLU A 101 0.87 20.59 4.98
N VAL A 102 -0.20 21.39 4.82
CA VAL A 102 -0.96 21.94 5.95
C VAL A 102 -1.81 20.85 6.60
N PHE A 103 -2.47 20.02 5.79
CA PHE A 103 -3.26 18.89 6.27
C PHE A 103 -2.40 17.91 7.09
N SER A 104 -1.30 17.45 6.51
CA SER A 104 -0.42 16.45 7.12
C SER A 104 0.21 16.95 8.42
N LYS A 105 0.78 18.15 8.41
CA LYS A 105 1.38 18.76 9.60
C LYS A 105 0.38 18.86 10.75
N LYS A 106 -0.86 19.20 10.45
CA LYS A 106 -1.88 19.41 11.48
C LYS A 106 -2.52 18.11 11.99
N ILE A 107 -2.65 17.09 11.15
CA ILE A 107 -2.98 15.73 11.61
C ILE A 107 -1.87 15.21 12.53
N MET A 108 -0.60 15.29 12.10
CA MET A 108 0.54 14.87 12.92
C MET A 108 0.56 15.58 14.27
N TYR A 109 0.37 16.91 14.26
CA TYR A 109 0.25 17.68 15.48
C TYR A 109 -0.87 17.17 16.40
N ALA A 110 -2.07 16.94 15.86
CA ALA A 110 -3.21 16.42 16.62
C ALA A 110 -2.98 15.00 17.19
N LEU A 111 -2.14 14.19 16.54
CA LEU A 111 -1.78 12.85 17.01
C LEU A 111 -0.72 12.87 18.10
N THR A 112 0.21 13.82 18.02
CA THR A 112 1.34 13.94 18.97
C THR A 112 1.01 14.76 20.22
N GLU A 113 0.04 15.69 20.15
CA GLU A 113 -0.33 16.52 21.29
C GLU A 113 -1.59 16.04 22.03
N TYR A 114 -1.45 15.84 23.34
CA TYR A 114 -2.55 15.44 24.21
C TYR A 114 -3.38 16.67 24.62
N ASN A 115 -4.40 17.03 23.84
CA ASN A 115 -5.28 18.15 24.18
C ASN A 115 -6.74 17.70 24.40
N SER A 116 -7.20 17.76 25.65
CA SER A 116 -8.51 17.28 26.10
C SER A 116 -9.53 18.41 26.29
N SER A 117 -9.78 19.22 25.25
CA SER A 117 -10.87 20.22 25.30
C SER A 117 -12.14 19.62 24.70
N PRO A 118 -13.21 19.38 25.49
CA PRO A 118 -14.44 18.78 24.98
C PRO A 118 -15.21 19.73 24.05
N ILE A 119 -15.87 19.18 23.04
CA ILE A 119 -16.79 19.92 22.16
C ILE A 119 -18.12 20.00 22.90
N SER A 120 -18.49 21.22 23.32
CA SER A 120 -19.82 21.47 23.86
C SER A 120 -20.70 22.05 22.75
N SER A 121 -21.28 21.17 21.94
CA SER A 121 -22.56 21.46 21.29
C SER A 121 -23.59 20.54 21.95
N SER A 122 -24.78 21.06 22.26
CA SER A 122 -25.76 20.47 23.18
C SER A 122 -26.14 19.01 22.94
N ASP A 123 -25.89 18.48 21.73
CA ASP A 123 -26.38 17.17 21.32
C ASP A 123 -25.30 16.23 20.75
N MET A 124 -24.04 16.65 20.65
CA MET A 124 -22.95 15.83 20.11
C MET A 124 -21.71 15.88 21.02
N HIS A 125 -21.45 14.78 21.73
CA HIS A 125 -20.29 14.61 22.61
C HIS A 125 -19.08 14.05 21.85
N PHE A 126 -18.50 14.85 20.97
CA PHE A 126 -17.16 14.57 20.46
C PHE A 126 -16.15 15.37 21.29
N SER A 127 -15.00 14.80 21.62
CA SER A 127 -13.85 15.57 22.10
C SER A 127 -12.79 15.70 21.01
N SER A 128 -12.80 14.79 20.04
CA SER A 128 -11.92 14.74 18.89
C SER A 128 -12.43 13.72 17.87
N LEU A 129 -12.10 13.94 16.59
CA LEU A 129 -12.25 12.98 15.49
C LEU A 129 -10.99 12.12 15.29
N LEU A 130 -9.99 12.26 16.18
CA LEU A 130 -8.74 11.50 16.11
C LEU A 130 -8.93 9.99 16.14
N PRO A 131 -9.82 9.42 16.98
CA PRO A 131 -9.99 7.97 16.97
C PRO A 131 -10.64 7.47 15.68
N GLU A 132 -11.51 8.26 15.04
CA GLU A 132 -12.05 7.96 13.71
C GLU A 132 -10.93 7.95 12.67
N PHE A 133 -10.07 8.97 12.68
CA PHE A 133 -8.92 9.07 11.79
C PHE A 133 -7.96 7.87 11.96
N MET A 134 -7.62 7.52 13.20
CA MET A 134 -6.76 6.36 13.50
C MET A 134 -7.37 5.01 13.14
N ASN A 135 -8.70 4.95 13.00
CA ASN A 135 -9.40 3.75 12.56
C ASN A 135 -9.87 3.83 11.10
N PHE A 136 -9.43 4.84 10.33
CA PHE A 136 -9.90 5.05 8.96
C PHE A 136 -9.75 3.78 8.11
N PHE A 137 -8.55 3.20 8.10
CA PHE A 137 -8.28 1.98 7.32
C PHE A 137 -8.96 0.73 7.86
N ASN A 138 -9.28 0.67 9.17
CA ASN A 138 -10.07 -0.43 9.75
C ASN A 138 -11.51 -0.46 9.20
N TYR A 139 -12.03 0.69 8.79
CA TYR A 139 -13.38 0.85 8.25
C TYR A 139 -13.41 1.21 6.75
N TYR A 140 -12.26 1.13 6.07
CA TYR A 140 -12.14 1.56 4.67
C TYR A 140 -13.09 0.80 3.75
N ILE A 141 -13.31 -0.50 3.98
CA ILE A 141 -14.21 -1.32 3.16
C ILE A 141 -15.64 -0.77 3.21
N GLN A 142 -16.14 -0.39 4.38
CA GLN A 142 -17.49 0.15 4.55
C GLN A 142 -17.59 1.55 3.93
N LEU A 143 -16.53 2.36 4.02
CA LEU A 143 -16.44 3.66 3.36
C LEU A 143 -16.47 3.50 1.84
N ALA A 144 -15.65 2.60 1.31
CA ALA A 144 -15.55 2.34 -0.12
C ALA A 144 -16.89 1.86 -0.68
N GLN A 145 -17.57 0.93 0.00
CA GLN A 145 -18.92 0.50 -0.38
C GLN A 145 -19.91 1.66 -0.40
N ARG A 146 -19.89 2.52 0.62
CA ARG A 146 -20.78 3.68 0.72
C ARG A 146 -20.51 4.73 -0.37
N ARG A 147 -19.24 4.90 -0.75
CA ARG A 147 -18.79 5.86 -1.78
C ARG A 147 -18.87 5.31 -3.20
N GLY A 148 -19.05 4.00 -3.35
CA GLY A 148 -18.84 3.34 -4.64
C GLY A 148 -17.36 3.30 -5.05
N TRP A 149 -16.43 3.47 -4.12
CA TRP A 149 -15.02 3.26 -4.39
C TRP A 149 -14.71 1.78 -4.56
N PRO A 150 -13.68 1.42 -5.35
CA PRO A 150 -13.22 0.05 -5.46
C PRO A 150 -12.91 -0.54 -4.08
N SER A 151 -13.47 -1.71 -3.77
CA SER A 151 -13.12 -2.46 -2.55
C SER A 151 -12.81 -3.92 -2.87
N ILE A 152 -11.75 -4.44 -2.26
CA ILE A 152 -11.19 -5.78 -2.53
C ILE A 152 -12.24 -6.89 -2.34
N LEU A 153 -13.20 -6.71 -1.43
CA LEU A 153 -14.21 -7.74 -1.11
C LEU A 153 -15.29 -7.95 -2.17
N HIS A 154 -15.57 -6.98 -3.07
CA HIS A 154 -16.58 -7.17 -4.11
C HIS A 154 -16.08 -7.94 -5.33
N ILE A 155 -14.77 -7.92 -5.60
CA ILE A 155 -14.19 -8.54 -6.79
C ILE A 155 -14.21 -10.08 -6.69
N GLY A 156 -14.24 -10.65 -5.48
CA GLY A 156 -14.34 -12.10 -5.27
C GLY A 156 -15.76 -12.67 -5.19
N GLN A 157 -16.79 -11.85 -4.93
CA GLN A 157 -18.18 -12.34 -4.71
C GLN A 157 -19.08 -12.21 -5.95
N SER A 158 -18.72 -11.37 -6.92
CA SER A 158 -19.55 -11.13 -8.11
C SER A 158 -19.41 -12.18 -9.23
N GLN A 159 -18.58 -13.22 -9.09
CA GLN A 159 -18.37 -14.20 -10.16
C GLN A 159 -19.27 -15.46 -10.12
N HIS A 160 -20.15 -15.65 -9.13
CA HIS A 160 -21.01 -16.87 -9.04
C HIS A 160 -22.49 -16.59 -8.73
N GLN A 161 -23.08 -15.52 -9.29
CA GLN A 161 -24.53 -15.51 -9.48
C GLN A 161 -24.85 -15.86 -10.95
N PRO A 162 -25.34 -17.08 -11.24
CA PRO A 162 -25.89 -17.36 -12.57
C PRO A 162 -27.01 -16.34 -12.84
N ALA A 163 -26.98 -15.76 -14.04
CA ALA A 163 -28.03 -14.85 -14.49
C ALA A 163 -29.40 -15.49 -14.22
N PRO A 164 -30.37 -14.77 -13.63
CA PRO A 164 -31.70 -15.31 -13.42
C PRO A 164 -32.25 -15.79 -14.77
N VAL A 165 -32.50 -17.09 -14.87
CA VAL A 165 -33.14 -17.71 -16.03
C VAL A 165 -34.47 -17.00 -16.21
N GLN A 166 -34.54 -16.12 -17.21
CA GLN A 166 -35.80 -15.50 -17.59
C GLN A 166 -36.75 -16.62 -18.01
N PRO A 167 -37.95 -16.73 -17.42
CA PRO A 167 -38.95 -17.66 -17.92
C PRO A 167 -39.26 -17.31 -19.38
N PRO A 168 -39.45 -18.31 -20.25
CA PRO A 168 -39.70 -18.08 -21.67
C PRO A 168 -40.92 -17.16 -21.83
N GLN A 169 -40.69 -15.98 -22.42
CA GLN A 169 -41.78 -15.10 -22.80
C GLN A 169 -42.67 -15.81 -23.84
N PRO A 170 -44.00 -15.81 -23.66
CA PRO A 170 -44.92 -16.25 -24.68
C PRO A 170 -44.71 -15.43 -25.94
N GLN A 171 -44.47 -16.09 -27.07
CA GLN A 171 -44.46 -15.45 -28.38
C GLN A 171 -45.86 -14.89 -28.67
N ILE A 172 -45.98 -13.57 -28.61
CA ILE A 172 -47.15 -12.85 -29.09
C ILE A 172 -47.05 -12.83 -30.62
N PRO A 173 -48.09 -13.26 -31.36
CA PRO A 173 -48.11 -13.17 -32.82
C PRO A 173 -47.93 -11.72 -33.27
N GLN A 174 -46.97 -11.49 -34.17
CA GLN A 174 -46.82 -10.21 -34.86
C GLN A 174 -48.01 -9.97 -35.78
N GLU A 175 -48.90 -9.06 -35.39
CA GLU A 175 -49.85 -8.43 -36.32
C GLU A 175 -49.13 -7.34 -37.14
N GLN A 176 -49.41 -7.35 -38.44
CA GLN A 176 -48.93 -6.37 -39.41
C GLN A 176 -49.50 -4.97 -39.11
N PRO A 177 -48.75 -3.89 -39.37
CA PRO A 177 -49.27 -2.54 -39.18
C PRO A 177 -50.18 -2.14 -40.36
N GLU A 178 -51.46 -1.91 -40.07
CA GLU A 178 -52.35 -1.11 -40.92
C GLU A 178 -52.06 0.39 -40.74
N THR A 179 -51.70 1.03 -41.84
CA THR A 179 -51.59 2.48 -42.00
C THR A 179 -52.96 3.16 -41.92
N GLN A 180 -53.18 4.07 -40.98
CA GLN A 180 -54.26 5.06 -41.01
C GLN A 180 -53.85 6.39 -40.33
N PRO A 181 -54.53 7.51 -40.65
CA PRO A 181 -53.89 8.80 -40.88
C PRO A 181 -53.87 9.75 -39.68
N ILE A 182 -53.01 10.75 -39.81
CA ILE A 182 -52.76 11.87 -38.89
C ILE A 182 -54.07 12.62 -38.61
N GLN A 183 -54.44 12.71 -37.33
CA GLN A 183 -55.41 13.68 -36.80
C GLN A 183 -54.79 14.49 -35.65
N GLU A 184 -55.29 15.71 -35.56
CA GLU A 184 -54.70 16.91 -34.97
C GLU A 184 -55.21 17.19 -33.54
N MET A 185 -54.30 17.69 -32.69
CA MET A 185 -54.45 18.50 -31.46
C MET A 185 -55.34 18.05 -30.28
N ALA A 186 -54.72 17.94 -29.09
CA ALA A 186 -55.19 18.53 -27.82
C ALA A 186 -54.07 18.49 -26.73
N PRO A 187 -54.07 19.42 -25.75
CA PRO A 187 -52.96 19.64 -24.80
C PRO A 187 -52.96 18.68 -23.59
N PRO A 188 -51.83 18.53 -22.87
CA PRO A 188 -51.70 17.54 -21.80
C PRO A 188 -52.31 18.03 -20.47
N PRO A 189 -52.94 17.13 -19.68
CA PRO A 189 -53.29 17.43 -18.30
C PRO A 189 -52.19 17.02 -17.31
N GLU A 190 -52.19 17.77 -16.22
CA GLU A 190 -51.60 17.61 -14.88
C GLU A 190 -50.75 16.37 -14.55
N ILE A 191 -49.55 16.69 -14.04
CA ILE A 191 -48.61 15.79 -13.37
C ILE A 191 -49.22 15.30 -12.04
N ALA A 192 -49.61 14.03 -11.99
CA ALA A 192 -49.92 13.34 -10.74
C ALA A 192 -48.62 12.95 -10.02
N GLN A 193 -48.60 13.20 -8.71
CA GLN A 193 -47.50 12.88 -7.79
C GLN A 193 -47.28 11.36 -7.72
N ALA A 194 -46.07 10.91 -8.06
CA ALA A 194 -45.63 9.55 -7.84
C ALA A 194 -45.22 9.36 -6.37
N VAL A 195 -46.00 8.55 -5.66
CA VAL A 195 -45.68 8.04 -4.32
C VAL A 195 -44.57 7.00 -4.46
N ILE A 196 -43.42 7.27 -3.87
CA ILE A 196 -42.31 6.31 -3.75
C ILE A 196 -42.71 5.28 -2.68
N GLN A 197 -42.94 4.03 -3.08
CA GLN A 197 -43.04 2.90 -2.16
C GLN A 197 -41.64 2.34 -1.91
N GLU A 198 -41.25 2.25 -0.62
CA GLU A 198 -40.03 1.58 -0.18
C GLU A 198 -40.08 0.08 -0.52
N PRO A 199 -39.01 -0.52 -1.05
CA PRO A 199 -38.95 -1.96 -1.27
C PRO A 199 -38.83 -2.71 0.07
N THR A 200 -39.76 -3.62 0.31
CA THR A 200 -39.74 -4.56 1.44
C THR A 200 -38.70 -5.65 1.18
N ILE A 201 -37.74 -5.81 2.09
CA ILE A 201 -36.71 -6.85 2.04
C ILE A 201 -37.34 -8.21 2.42
N PRO A 202 -37.27 -9.26 1.56
CA PRO A 202 -37.76 -10.58 1.94
C PRO A 202 -36.82 -11.25 2.95
N GLN A 203 -37.40 -11.85 4.00
CA GLN A 203 -36.71 -12.65 5.00
C GLN A 203 -36.13 -13.92 4.38
N ILE A 204 -34.81 -14.09 4.49
CA ILE A 204 -34.09 -15.29 4.06
C ILE A 204 -34.38 -16.41 5.06
N THR A 205 -34.96 -17.50 4.56
CA THR A 205 -35.18 -18.73 5.33
C THR A 205 -33.91 -19.59 5.30
N ALA A 206 -33.45 -20.05 6.46
CA ALA A 206 -32.25 -20.87 6.60
C ALA A 206 -32.44 -22.25 5.90
N VAL A 207 -31.58 -22.55 4.93
CA VAL A 207 -31.49 -23.87 4.29
C VAL A 207 -30.60 -24.77 5.14
N GLN A 208 -31.16 -25.87 5.63
CA GLN A 208 -30.41 -26.95 6.29
C GLN A 208 -29.59 -27.73 5.27
N GLN A 209 -28.30 -27.91 5.54
CA GLN A 209 -27.44 -28.82 4.77
C GLN A 209 -27.65 -30.27 5.24
N PRO A 210 -27.78 -31.24 4.32
CA PRO A 210 -27.70 -32.65 4.68
C PRO A 210 -26.24 -33.07 4.82
N SER A 211 -25.92 -33.58 6.00
CA SER A 211 -24.74 -34.37 6.30
C SER A 211 -24.95 -35.80 5.80
N ASP A 212 -24.26 -36.19 4.74
CA ASP A 212 -23.83 -37.58 4.48
C ASP A 212 -23.04 -37.67 3.17
N PHE A 213 -21.71 -37.82 3.27
CA PHE A 213 -20.88 -38.35 2.20
C PHE A 213 -19.68 -39.09 2.82
N SER A 214 -19.92 -40.36 3.16
CA SER A 214 -18.86 -41.30 3.50
C SER A 214 -18.72 -42.32 2.36
N GLY A 215 -17.54 -42.35 1.75
CA GLY A 215 -17.06 -43.50 0.97
C GLY A 215 -16.91 -43.27 -0.53
N ILE A 216 -15.74 -42.81 -0.98
CA ILE A 216 -15.17 -43.16 -2.29
C ILE A 216 -13.65 -43.34 -2.19
N ASN A 217 -13.25 -44.61 -2.29
CA ASN A 217 -12.05 -45.22 -2.89
C ASN A 217 -10.66 -44.59 -2.73
N GLN A 218 -9.86 -45.34 -1.98
CA GLN A 218 -8.40 -45.40 -1.96
C GLN A 218 -7.87 -45.78 -3.36
N PHE A 219 -7.28 -44.82 -4.08
CA PHE A 219 -6.45 -45.07 -5.25
C PHE A 219 -4.99 -45.09 -4.79
N ASP A 220 -4.34 -46.26 -4.84
CA ASP A 220 -2.90 -46.39 -4.68
C ASP A 220 -2.20 -45.68 -5.84
N MET A 221 -1.61 -44.53 -5.54
CA MET A 221 -0.68 -43.86 -6.45
C MET A 221 0.68 -44.58 -6.36
N PRO A 222 1.29 -44.96 -7.49
CA PRO A 222 2.62 -45.57 -7.48
C PRO A 222 3.66 -44.61 -6.91
N ASP A 223 4.61 -45.17 -6.15
CA ASP A 223 5.70 -44.45 -5.49
C ASP A 223 6.31 -43.37 -6.39
N GLU A 224 6.25 -42.14 -5.91
CA GLU A 224 6.76 -40.94 -6.55
C GLU A 224 8.27 -41.13 -6.80
N VAL A 225 8.65 -41.31 -8.06
CA VAL A 225 10.05 -41.47 -8.46
C VAL A 225 10.78 -40.17 -8.09
N ALA A 226 11.56 -40.22 -7.01
CA ALA A 226 12.34 -39.10 -6.54
C ALA A 226 13.33 -38.66 -7.64
N PHE A 227 13.00 -37.59 -8.35
CA PHE A 227 13.92 -36.95 -9.27
C PHE A 227 15.12 -36.44 -8.46
N PRO A 228 16.36 -36.68 -8.91
CA PRO A 228 17.54 -36.18 -8.22
C PRO A 228 17.46 -34.64 -8.20
N THR A 229 17.33 -34.08 -6.99
CA THR A 229 17.40 -32.63 -6.79
C THR A 229 18.80 -32.18 -7.20
N ILE A 230 18.90 -31.49 -8.33
CA ILE A 230 20.15 -30.84 -8.76
C ILE A 230 20.33 -29.66 -7.80
N VAL A 231 21.22 -29.82 -6.82
CA VAL A 231 21.63 -28.73 -5.93
C VAL A 231 22.53 -27.81 -6.74
N GLU A 232 22.03 -26.65 -7.15
CA GLU A 232 22.87 -25.63 -7.76
C GLU A 232 23.97 -25.20 -6.76
N PRO A 233 25.21 -25.01 -7.22
CA PRO A 233 26.27 -24.55 -6.34
C PRO A 233 25.94 -23.16 -5.77
N PRO A 234 26.39 -22.85 -4.53
CA PRO A 234 26.17 -21.54 -3.92
C PRO A 234 26.70 -20.42 -4.83
N HIS A 235 25.90 -19.38 -5.03
CA HIS A 235 26.30 -18.21 -5.83
C HIS A 235 27.38 -17.41 -5.10
N GLU A 236 28.57 -17.31 -5.69
CA GLU A 236 29.70 -16.59 -5.10
C GLU A 236 29.84 -15.17 -5.67
N LEU A 237 29.95 -14.17 -4.78
CA LEU A 237 30.22 -12.78 -5.16
C LEU A 237 31.66 -12.61 -5.66
N GLU A 238 31.82 -11.87 -6.76
CA GLU A 238 33.13 -11.46 -7.26
C GLU A 238 33.90 -10.61 -6.23
N VAL A 239 35.23 -10.75 -6.23
CA VAL A 239 36.10 -9.98 -5.33
C VAL A 239 36.57 -8.69 -6.02
N LYS A 240 36.40 -7.55 -5.35
CA LYS A 240 37.00 -6.26 -5.75
C LYS A 240 38.24 -5.99 -4.90
N GLU A 241 39.38 -5.80 -5.52
CA GLU A 241 40.63 -5.50 -4.82
C GLU A 241 40.93 -3.99 -4.75
N GLY A 242 41.80 -3.59 -3.81
CA GLY A 242 42.42 -2.27 -3.81
C GLY A 242 41.61 -1.14 -3.17
N ILE A 243 40.46 -1.42 -2.56
CA ILE A 243 39.69 -0.39 -1.85
C ILE A 243 40.35 -0.09 -0.49
N VAL A 244 40.68 1.18 -0.29
CA VAL A 244 41.27 1.71 0.94
C VAL A 244 40.21 2.47 1.73
N ILE A 245 40.10 2.20 3.02
CA ILE A 245 39.19 2.92 3.94
C ILE A 245 40.03 3.70 4.93
N LYS A 246 39.78 5.01 5.04
CA LYS A 246 40.44 5.86 6.04
C LYS A 246 39.85 5.60 7.43
N ALA A 247 40.64 5.81 8.47
CA ALA A 247 40.16 5.69 9.85
C ALA A 247 38.96 6.63 10.12
N SER A 248 38.98 7.82 9.51
CA SER A 248 37.96 8.87 9.63
C SER A 248 36.84 8.79 8.59
N GLU A 249 36.80 7.73 7.77
CA GLU A 249 35.79 7.61 6.71
C GLU A 249 34.39 7.50 7.32
N MET A 250 33.44 8.28 6.78
CA MET A 250 32.05 8.30 7.22
C MET A 250 31.18 7.55 6.21
N GLY A 251 30.12 6.91 6.68
CA GLY A 251 29.08 6.29 5.87
C GLY A 251 27.71 6.70 6.39
N TYR A 252 26.73 6.70 5.50
CA TYR A 252 25.36 7.09 5.80
C TYR A 252 24.53 5.88 6.22
N ASP A 253 24.00 5.90 7.45
CA ASP A 253 22.97 5.00 7.94
C ASP A 253 21.60 5.70 7.84
N MET A 254 20.58 5.01 7.35
CA MET A 254 19.25 5.60 7.15
C MET A 254 18.57 6.02 8.47
N ILE A 255 18.97 5.44 9.60
CA ILE A 255 18.39 5.68 10.92
C ILE A 255 19.24 6.70 11.69
N GLU A 256 20.55 6.49 11.74
CA GLU A 256 21.44 7.29 12.59
C GLU A 256 22.18 8.42 11.83
N GLY A 257 22.08 8.47 10.51
CA GLY A 257 22.77 9.46 9.68
C GLY A 257 24.24 9.14 9.44
N ASP A 258 25.09 10.16 9.42
CA ASP A 258 26.52 9.97 9.14
C ASP A 258 27.26 9.36 10.34
N LEU A 259 27.76 8.13 10.16
CA LEU A 259 28.52 7.40 11.16
C LEU A 259 29.93 7.06 10.66
N ASN A 260 30.87 6.91 11.58
CA ASN A 260 32.18 6.39 11.23
C ASN A 260 32.08 4.90 10.85
N ILE A 261 32.56 4.55 9.66
CA ILE A 261 32.39 3.19 9.09
C ILE A 261 33.05 2.15 9.99
N ASN A 262 34.26 2.41 10.49
CA ASN A 262 34.98 1.44 11.31
C ASN A 262 34.24 1.18 12.63
N ASN A 263 33.85 2.26 13.32
CA ASN A 263 33.10 2.14 14.57
C ASN A 263 31.79 1.37 14.37
N TYR A 264 31.07 1.63 13.28
CA TYR A 264 29.84 0.93 12.94
C TYR A 264 30.07 -0.56 12.68
N ILE A 265 31.04 -0.92 11.84
CA ILE A 265 31.30 -2.34 11.52
C ILE A 265 31.77 -3.11 12.76
N TYR A 266 32.63 -2.52 13.59
CA TYR A 266 33.17 -3.19 14.78
C TYR A 266 32.21 -3.20 15.98
N SER A 267 31.13 -2.42 15.97
CA SER A 267 30.13 -2.47 17.06
C SER A 267 29.30 -3.75 17.02
N ASN A 268 29.10 -4.35 15.85
CA ASN A 268 28.41 -5.62 15.67
C ASN A 268 28.99 -6.42 14.48
N MET A 269 30.19 -6.97 14.69
CA MET A 269 30.94 -7.69 13.68
C MET A 269 30.18 -8.93 13.19
N GLY A 270 30.02 -9.06 11.87
CA GLY A 270 29.28 -10.16 11.22
C GLY A 270 27.85 -9.82 10.84
N GLU A 271 27.23 -8.84 11.51
CA GLU A 271 25.89 -8.35 11.20
C GLU A 271 25.91 -6.98 10.49
N ASN A 272 26.75 -6.05 10.96
CA ASN A 272 26.88 -4.74 10.34
C ASN A 272 27.68 -4.84 9.04
N ILE A 273 27.18 -4.18 8.01
CA ILE A 273 27.76 -4.18 6.68
C ILE A 273 27.81 -2.77 6.09
N ALA A 274 28.76 -2.55 5.19
CA ALA A 274 28.92 -1.30 4.46
C ALA A 274 28.91 -1.56 2.95
N PHE A 275 28.02 -0.87 2.25
CA PHE A 275 27.98 -0.82 0.80
C PHE A 275 28.70 0.44 0.30
N LYS A 276 29.74 0.28 -0.52
CA LYS A 276 30.37 1.38 -1.25
C LYS A 276 29.68 1.54 -2.60
N VAL A 277 29.13 2.72 -2.86
CA VAL A 277 28.51 3.11 -4.14
C VAL A 277 29.19 4.37 -4.65
N GLY A 278 30.01 4.22 -5.69
CA GLY A 278 30.91 5.29 -6.13
C GLY A 278 31.87 5.69 -4.99
N GLU A 279 31.86 6.97 -4.61
CA GLU A 279 32.70 7.49 -3.53
C GLU A 279 32.09 7.34 -2.14
N ASN A 280 30.78 7.16 -2.04
CA ASN A 280 30.05 7.17 -0.77
C ASN A 280 29.90 5.76 -0.19
N TYR A 281 29.73 5.70 1.14
CA TYR A 281 29.40 4.48 1.87
C TYR A 281 28.00 4.57 2.48
N PHE A 282 27.28 3.45 2.42
CA PHE A 282 25.95 3.28 2.97
C PHE A 282 25.99 2.13 3.97
N LEU A 283 25.45 2.36 5.16
CA LEU A 283 25.54 1.48 6.30
C LEU A 283 24.19 0.82 6.54
N THR A 284 24.21 -0.48 6.81
CA THR A 284 23.04 -1.24 7.20
C THR A 284 23.48 -2.50 7.95
N ASN A 285 22.53 -3.34 8.35
CA ASN A 285 22.82 -4.64 8.92
C ASN A 285 22.04 -5.76 8.20
N LYS A 286 22.60 -6.98 8.27
CA LYS A 286 22.01 -8.16 7.65
C LYS A 286 20.63 -8.48 8.21
N THR A 287 20.38 -8.21 9.49
CA THR A 287 19.07 -8.42 10.10
C THR A 287 17.96 -7.63 9.40
N ILE A 288 18.19 -6.35 9.06
CA ILE A 288 17.24 -5.54 8.29
C ILE A 288 16.99 -6.17 6.92
N ILE A 289 18.05 -6.56 6.20
CA ILE A 289 17.92 -7.19 4.88
C ILE A 289 17.14 -8.51 4.98
N ARG A 290 17.38 -9.34 6.01
CA ARG A 290 16.64 -10.60 6.23
C ARG A 290 15.13 -10.38 6.35
N THR A 291 14.69 -9.29 6.96
CA THR A 291 13.25 -8.98 7.05
C THR A 291 12.61 -8.61 5.72
N MET A 292 13.40 -8.32 4.68
CA MET A 292 12.93 -7.84 3.38
C MET A 292 13.09 -8.84 2.22
N VAL A 293 13.75 -9.99 2.44
CA VAL A 293 14.03 -11.01 1.40
C VAL A 293 13.08 -12.21 1.46
N ASN A 294 12.04 -12.16 2.28
CA ASN A 294 11.09 -13.25 2.40
C ASN A 294 10.02 -13.15 1.30
N MET A 295 10.18 -13.96 0.25
CA MET A 295 9.22 -14.04 -0.86
C MET A 295 7.86 -14.54 -0.36
N GLY A 296 6.78 -13.91 -0.83
CA GLY A 296 5.42 -14.22 -0.41
C GLY A 296 5.04 -13.70 0.96
N GLU A 297 5.93 -13.04 1.71
CA GLU A 297 5.56 -12.24 2.89
C GLU A 297 5.17 -10.82 2.46
N LYS A 298 4.35 -10.12 3.26
CA LYS A 298 4.04 -8.70 2.98
C LYS A 298 5.25 -7.83 3.27
N ASP A 299 5.32 -6.69 2.60
CA ASP A 299 6.36 -5.66 2.80
C ASP A 299 7.79 -6.12 2.49
N ASN A 300 7.93 -7.19 1.70
CA ASN A 300 9.23 -7.58 1.17
C ASN A 300 9.70 -6.59 0.08
N ALA A 301 10.99 -6.63 -0.23
CA ALA A 301 11.63 -5.78 -1.25
C ALA A 301 12.04 -6.59 -2.49
N ILE A 302 11.27 -7.63 -2.85
CA ILE A 302 11.51 -8.49 -4.02
C ILE A 302 10.70 -8.01 -5.21
N PHE A 303 11.34 -7.99 -6.37
CA PHE A 303 10.78 -7.49 -7.62
C PHE A 303 11.14 -8.43 -8.77
N PHE A 304 10.32 -8.39 -9.81
CA PHE A 304 10.46 -9.18 -11.02
C PHE A 304 10.45 -8.24 -12.22
N GLY A 305 11.27 -8.56 -13.22
CA GLY A 305 11.38 -7.73 -14.42
C GLY A 305 10.18 -7.94 -15.34
N CYS A 306 9.70 -6.87 -15.96
CA CYS A 306 8.63 -6.93 -16.95
C CYS A 306 9.21 -6.86 -18.37
N THR A 307 8.68 -7.65 -19.31
CA THR A 307 9.12 -7.60 -20.72
C THR A 307 8.73 -6.30 -21.43
N CYS A 308 7.69 -5.63 -20.94
CA CYS A 308 7.20 -4.36 -21.46
C CYS A 308 6.48 -3.55 -20.38
N GLU A 309 6.26 -2.27 -20.67
CA GLU A 309 5.34 -1.41 -19.94
C GLU A 309 3.90 -1.69 -20.41
N ILE A 310 2.97 -1.83 -19.48
CA ILE A 310 1.54 -1.92 -19.75
C ILE A 310 0.95 -0.51 -19.64
N LYS A 311 0.50 0.03 -20.78
CA LYS A 311 -0.12 1.36 -20.88
C LYS A 311 -1.64 1.20 -21.00
N ASP A 312 -2.25 0.80 -19.89
CA ASP A 312 -3.70 0.62 -19.79
C ASP A 312 -4.21 1.09 -18.42
N ASP A 313 -5.52 1.07 -18.25
CA ASP A 313 -6.23 1.44 -17.04
C ASP A 313 -6.06 0.34 -15.97
N TRP A 314 -5.22 0.61 -14.96
CA TRP A 314 -4.96 -0.30 -13.84
C TRP A 314 -6.15 -0.46 -12.88
N THR A 315 -7.27 0.22 -13.10
CA THR A 315 -8.52 -0.08 -12.38
C THR A 315 -9.24 -1.31 -12.93
N ARG A 316 -8.85 -1.77 -14.14
CA ARG A 316 -9.52 -2.85 -14.86
C ARG A 316 -8.89 -4.21 -14.55
N PRO A 317 -9.67 -5.22 -14.12
CA PRO A 317 -9.16 -6.57 -13.88
C PRO A 317 -8.43 -7.19 -15.08
N GLU A 318 -8.81 -6.83 -16.31
CA GLU A 318 -8.18 -7.28 -17.54
C GLU A 318 -6.72 -6.83 -17.64
N THR A 319 -6.43 -5.60 -17.20
CA THR A 319 -5.06 -5.05 -17.13
C THR A 319 -4.21 -5.83 -16.14
N TRP A 320 -4.78 -6.17 -14.97
CA TRP A 320 -4.09 -7.00 -13.97
C TRP A 320 -3.78 -8.41 -14.49
N ALA A 321 -4.70 -9.00 -15.25
CA ALA A 321 -4.50 -10.32 -15.84
C ALA A 321 -3.28 -10.36 -16.79
N MET A 322 -2.90 -9.22 -17.40
CA MET A 322 -1.72 -9.14 -18.26
C MET A 322 -0.40 -9.36 -17.51
N LEU A 323 -0.35 -9.13 -16.20
CA LEU A 323 0.88 -9.34 -15.40
C LEU A 323 1.40 -10.77 -15.54
N GLN A 324 0.52 -11.77 -15.62
CA GLN A 324 0.91 -13.17 -15.78
C GLN A 324 1.69 -13.45 -17.08
N HIS A 325 1.54 -12.59 -18.08
CA HIS A 325 2.18 -12.75 -19.39
C HIS A 325 3.40 -11.83 -19.59
N VAL A 326 3.48 -10.75 -18.82
CA VAL A 326 4.51 -9.71 -18.98
C VAL A 326 5.61 -9.84 -17.94
N VAL A 327 5.32 -10.39 -16.76
CA VAL A 327 6.30 -10.55 -15.68
C VAL A 327 7.19 -11.77 -15.94
N VAL A 328 8.50 -11.55 -15.82
CA VAL A 328 9.52 -12.59 -15.88
C VAL A 328 9.96 -12.94 -14.46
N ASN A 329 9.58 -14.13 -14.00
CA ASN A 329 9.83 -14.57 -12.62
C ASN A 329 11.30 -14.90 -12.32
N ASP A 330 12.13 -15.12 -13.34
CA ASP A 330 13.55 -15.43 -13.19
C ASP A 330 14.39 -14.61 -14.19
N PRO A 331 15.32 -13.76 -13.72
CA PRO A 331 15.76 -13.62 -12.34
C PRO A 331 14.90 -12.67 -11.49
N ALA A 332 14.87 -12.96 -10.18
CA ALA A 332 14.32 -12.06 -9.17
C ALA A 332 15.35 -10.99 -8.78
N TYR A 333 14.84 -9.82 -8.43
CA TYR A 333 15.60 -8.63 -8.05
C TYR A 333 15.24 -8.19 -6.64
N PHE A 334 16.18 -7.51 -5.98
CA PHE A 334 15.96 -6.88 -4.68
C PHE A 334 16.03 -5.37 -4.85
N ASN A 335 15.01 -4.64 -4.35
CA ASN A 335 15.02 -3.18 -4.33
C ASN A 335 15.85 -2.69 -3.14
N ILE A 336 17.14 -2.50 -3.39
CA ILE A 336 18.11 -2.06 -2.39
C ILE A 336 17.90 -0.62 -1.94
N GLN A 337 17.06 0.17 -2.62
CA GLN A 337 16.69 1.51 -2.16
C GLN A 337 15.94 1.47 -0.81
N HIS A 338 15.23 0.37 -0.50
CA HIS A 338 14.49 0.20 0.75
C HIS A 338 15.40 0.20 2.00
N ILE A 339 16.71 0.00 1.83
CA ILE A 339 17.70 0.08 2.90
C ILE A 339 18.56 1.37 2.82
N GLY A 340 18.08 2.39 2.11
CA GLY A 340 18.68 3.73 2.09
C GLY A 340 19.75 3.96 1.02
N LEU A 341 19.92 3.04 0.06
CA LEU A 341 20.88 3.21 -1.02
C LEU A 341 20.32 4.07 -2.17
N PRO A 342 21.18 4.82 -2.91
CA PRO A 342 20.76 5.73 -3.98
C PRO A 342 20.53 5.02 -5.33
N ILE A 343 20.36 3.71 -5.31
CA ILE A 343 20.17 2.84 -6.48
C ILE A 343 19.02 1.88 -6.17
N ARG A 344 18.29 1.43 -7.19
CA ARG A 344 17.09 0.61 -6.97
C ARG A 344 17.38 -0.88 -6.97
N TYR A 345 17.88 -1.46 -8.06
CA TYR A 345 17.83 -2.92 -8.20
C TYR A 345 19.20 -3.61 -8.28
N VAL A 346 19.30 -4.72 -7.57
CA VAL A 346 20.38 -5.72 -7.64
C VAL A 346 19.75 -7.10 -7.81
N LEU A 347 20.53 -8.11 -8.18
CA LEU A 347 20.01 -9.49 -8.23
C LEU A 347 19.73 -10.00 -6.81
N LEU A 348 18.59 -10.69 -6.63
CA LEU A 348 18.24 -11.28 -5.33
C LEU A 348 19.31 -12.27 -4.86
N LYS A 349 19.85 -13.09 -5.77
CA LYS A 349 20.94 -14.03 -5.44
C LYS A 349 22.22 -13.35 -4.95
N ASP A 350 22.52 -12.13 -5.39
CA ASP A 350 23.67 -11.37 -4.89
C ASP A 350 23.42 -10.96 -3.43
N ILE A 351 22.19 -10.58 -3.08
CA ILE A 351 21.79 -10.27 -1.71
C ILE A 351 21.82 -11.51 -0.82
N MET A 352 21.36 -12.67 -1.30
CA MET A 352 21.47 -13.92 -0.54
C MET A 352 22.94 -14.25 -0.24
N ALA A 353 23.83 -14.06 -1.21
CA ALA A 353 25.27 -14.24 -1.00
C ALA A 353 25.87 -13.20 -0.03
N VAL A 354 25.34 -11.97 0.02
CA VAL A 354 25.70 -10.96 1.06
C VAL A 354 25.33 -11.45 2.45
N LEU A 355 24.13 -12.03 2.61
CA LEU A 355 23.63 -12.52 3.89
C LEU A 355 24.43 -13.72 4.41
N GLU A 356 24.86 -14.60 3.52
CA GLU A 356 25.66 -15.81 3.81
C GLU A 356 27.16 -15.52 3.99
N SER A 357 27.66 -14.45 3.38
CA SER A 357 29.08 -14.05 3.41
C SER A 357 29.55 -13.68 4.82
N ASP A 358 30.78 -14.05 5.18
CA ASP A 358 31.47 -13.62 6.41
C ASP A 358 32.03 -12.18 6.33
N MET A 359 32.06 -11.61 5.12
CA MET A 359 32.52 -10.25 4.87
C MET A 359 31.50 -9.18 5.33
N SER A 360 32.02 -8.04 5.77
CA SER A 360 31.24 -6.84 6.14
C SER A 360 31.27 -5.72 5.10
N PHE A 361 32.03 -5.87 4.01
CA PHE A 361 32.27 -4.80 3.05
C PHE A 361 31.93 -5.25 1.63
N PHE A 362 31.06 -4.48 0.98
CA PHE A 362 30.53 -4.77 -0.34
C PHE A 362 30.62 -3.54 -1.24
N TYR A 363 30.98 -3.75 -2.50
CA TYR A 363 31.09 -2.70 -3.51
C TYR A 363 29.99 -2.90 -4.54
N ILE A 364 29.24 -1.85 -4.84
CA ILE A 364 28.21 -1.88 -5.86
C ILE A 364 28.65 -1.07 -7.06
N GLU A 365 28.68 -1.72 -8.22
CA GLU A 365 29.02 -1.08 -9.48
C GLU A 365 27.93 -1.24 -10.53
N ARG A 366 27.86 -0.22 -11.39
CA ARG A 366 27.12 -0.28 -12.63
C ARG A 366 27.86 -1.21 -13.60
N PRO A 367 27.22 -2.24 -14.16
CA PRO A 367 27.85 -3.10 -15.16
C PRO A 367 28.24 -2.32 -16.41
N GLU A 368 29.34 -2.68 -17.06
CA GLU A 368 29.75 -2.10 -18.34
C GLU A 368 28.68 -2.28 -19.42
N ASN A 369 28.08 -3.48 -19.47
CA ASN A 369 26.97 -3.83 -20.35
C ASN A 369 25.66 -3.87 -19.56
N ALA A 370 25.28 -2.73 -18.97
CA ALA A 370 24.07 -2.63 -18.15
C ALA A 370 22.82 -2.98 -18.97
N GLN A 371 22.15 -4.07 -18.59
CA GLN A 371 20.84 -4.43 -19.11
C GLN A 371 19.79 -3.50 -18.50
N TYR A 372 18.97 -2.90 -19.36
CA TYR A 372 17.81 -2.12 -18.94
C TYR A 372 16.59 -3.03 -18.87
N ILE A 373 15.85 -2.92 -17.78
CA ILE A 373 14.56 -3.57 -17.64
C ILE A 373 13.49 -2.49 -17.83
N PRO A 374 12.53 -2.67 -18.76
CA PRO A 374 11.51 -1.67 -19.05
C PRO A 374 10.70 -1.23 -17.83
N SER A 375 10.31 -2.18 -16.99
CA SER A 375 9.56 -1.92 -15.75
C SER A 375 9.68 -3.12 -14.82
N PHE A 376 9.19 -2.98 -13.58
CA PHE A 376 9.28 -4.02 -12.56
C PHE A 376 7.91 -4.25 -11.92
N ALA A 377 7.64 -5.49 -11.49
CA ALA A 377 6.51 -5.81 -10.63
C ALA A 377 7.02 -6.29 -9.27
N SER A 378 6.50 -5.71 -8.20
CA SER A 378 6.82 -6.16 -6.84
C SER A 378 6.19 -7.51 -6.54
N ASP A 379 6.87 -8.34 -5.75
CA ASP A 379 6.33 -9.59 -5.23
C ASP A 379 5.03 -9.36 -4.46
N ASN A 380 4.92 -8.23 -3.77
CA ASN A 380 3.70 -7.84 -3.06
C ASN A 380 2.48 -7.74 -3.98
N ILE A 381 2.64 -7.16 -5.18
CA ILE A 381 1.59 -7.09 -6.19
C ILE A 381 1.19 -8.49 -6.67
N LEU A 382 2.18 -9.36 -6.90
CA LEU A 382 1.95 -10.66 -7.53
C LEU A 382 1.33 -11.68 -6.57
N ASN A 383 1.73 -11.65 -5.30
CA ASN A 383 1.33 -12.65 -4.30
C ASN A 383 0.27 -12.17 -3.32
N HIS A 384 0.14 -10.85 -3.08
CA HIS A 384 -0.85 -10.29 -2.13
C HIS A 384 -2.00 -9.52 -2.81
N GLY A 385 -1.97 -9.42 -4.15
CA GLY A 385 -3.09 -9.00 -5.00
C GLY A 385 -3.36 -7.50 -5.08
N ILE A 386 -4.52 -7.17 -5.67
CA ILE A 386 -5.00 -5.82 -6.04
C ILE A 386 -5.06 -4.84 -4.84
N GLY A 387 -5.03 -5.35 -3.60
CA GLY A 387 -4.96 -4.50 -2.39
C GLY A 387 -3.66 -3.71 -2.22
N SER A 388 -2.64 -4.00 -3.04
CA SER A 388 -1.41 -3.22 -3.13
C SER A 388 -1.46 -2.26 -4.31
N MET A 389 -2.54 -1.49 -4.52
CA MET A 389 -2.63 -0.55 -5.66
C MET A 389 -1.51 0.52 -5.68
N SER A 390 -0.81 0.73 -4.54
CA SER A 390 0.39 1.56 -4.44
C SER A 390 1.70 0.81 -4.77
N GLY A 391 1.64 -0.51 -4.89
CA GLY A 391 2.79 -1.35 -5.20
C GLY A 391 3.27 -1.13 -6.62
N VAL A 392 4.59 -1.16 -6.81
CA VAL A 392 5.20 -1.04 -8.14
C VAL A 392 4.78 -2.25 -8.97
N HIS A 393 4.25 -1.99 -10.16
CA HIS A 393 3.83 -2.95 -11.17
C HIS A 393 4.40 -2.53 -12.53
N CYS A 394 4.13 -3.28 -13.61
CA CYS A 394 4.71 -3.07 -14.95
C CYS A 394 4.28 -1.76 -15.66
N GLN A 395 4.31 -0.63 -14.96
CA GLN A 395 3.91 0.70 -15.40
C GLN A 395 5.10 1.51 -15.96
N ASP A 396 4.77 2.58 -16.68
CA ASP A 396 5.73 3.54 -17.23
C ASP A 396 6.53 4.25 -16.10
N GLY A 397 7.74 4.70 -16.41
CA GLY A 397 8.62 5.41 -15.46
C GLY A 397 9.36 4.53 -14.44
N GLN A 398 9.18 3.21 -14.48
CA GLN A 398 9.86 2.24 -13.62
C GLN A 398 11.10 1.60 -14.25
N ARG A 399 11.50 2.09 -15.44
CA ARG A 399 12.68 1.60 -16.13
C ARG A 399 13.94 1.81 -15.32
N ASP A 400 14.75 0.78 -15.19
CA ASP A 400 16.04 0.88 -14.49
C ASP A 400 17.06 -0.15 -15.00
N ILE A 401 18.27 -0.12 -14.45
CA ILE A 401 19.35 -1.07 -14.67
C ILE A 401 19.58 -1.94 -13.43
N ILE A 402 20.20 -3.10 -13.64
CA ILE A 402 20.57 -4.01 -12.55
C ILE A 402 22.03 -3.82 -12.18
N TYR A 403 22.26 -3.40 -10.94
CA TYR A 403 23.59 -3.23 -10.37
C TYR A 403 24.16 -4.57 -9.89
N ARG A 404 25.50 -4.65 -9.77
CA ARG A 404 26.21 -5.85 -9.31
C ARG A 404 26.86 -5.60 -7.97
N ILE A 405 26.76 -6.58 -7.08
CA ILE A 405 27.44 -6.55 -5.79
C ILE A 405 28.72 -7.36 -5.86
N LYS A 406 29.80 -6.80 -5.33
CA LYS A 406 31.10 -7.46 -5.17
C LYS A 406 31.51 -7.44 -3.70
N LYS A 407 32.18 -8.46 -3.22
CA LYS A 407 32.78 -8.46 -1.87
C LYS A 407 34.19 -7.87 -1.94
N PHE A 408 34.64 -7.17 -0.90
CA PHE A 408 36.01 -6.70 -0.85
C PHE A 408 36.58 -6.71 0.57
N LYS A 409 37.90 -6.87 0.67
CA LYS A 409 38.62 -6.74 1.93
C LYS A 409 39.29 -5.37 1.98
N PRO A 410 38.87 -4.45 2.87
CA PRO A 410 39.44 -3.11 2.90
C PRO A 410 40.90 -3.14 3.36
N ARG A 411 41.71 -2.24 2.79
CA ARG A 411 43.00 -1.87 3.36
C ARG A 411 42.80 -0.63 4.21
N PHE A 412 43.05 -0.73 5.52
CA PHE A 412 42.96 0.43 6.40
C PHE A 412 44.24 1.25 6.31
N ALA A 413 44.11 2.52 5.96
CA ALA A 413 45.24 3.45 6.00
C ALA A 413 45.43 3.93 7.45
N MET A 414 46.56 3.56 8.06
CA MET A 414 47.02 4.17 9.31
C MET A 414 47.62 5.54 8.94
N PHE A 415 46.90 6.61 9.21
CA PHE A 415 47.42 7.97 9.14
C PHE A 415 47.40 8.60 10.53
#